data_AF-A0A7V9HU95-F1
#
_entry.id   AF-A0A7V9HU95-F1
#
_cell.length_a   1.000
_cell.length_b   1.000
_cell.length_c   1.000
_cell.angle_alpha   90.00
_cell.angle_beta   90.00
_cell.angle_gamma   90.00
#
_symmetry.space_group_name_H-M   'P 1'
#
loop_
_entity.id
_entity.type
_entity.pdbx_description
1 polymer ?
#
loop_
_entity_poly.entity_id
_entity_poly.type
_entity_poly.pdbx_seq_one_letter_code
_entity_poly.pdbx_strand_id
1 'polypeptide(L)'
;MNKHLVFLYGTLRRGGARAMSMRFPNSKFIADAKVSGSLYDLGAYPGLLLSELNSLVIGEVYEVDDEILNKLDDMEASSDYWRKQVEISLDTHRRTCWVYEPNPEFYSHRTLITSGDWIEYSKTKTDWPGDTWPDETQS
;
A
#
# COMPACT_ATOMS: atom_id res chain seq x y z
N MET A 1 23.88 -5.29 2.26
CA MET A 1 22.40 -5.28 2.19
C MET A 1 22.02 -4.07 1.38
N ASN A 2 21.27 -4.29 0.30
CA ASN A 2 20.76 -3.18 -0.48
C ASN A 2 19.54 -2.60 0.22
N LYS A 3 19.35 -1.29 0.06
CA LYS A 3 18.21 -0.56 0.60
C LYS A 3 17.27 -0.25 -0.55
N HIS A 4 16.00 -0.56 -0.35
CA HIS A 4 14.94 -0.36 -1.31
C HIS A 4 13.91 0.58 -0.72
N LEU A 5 13.38 1.49 -1.55
CA LEU A 5 12.26 2.34 -1.17
C LEU A 5 10.97 1.65 -1.59
N VAL A 6 9.99 1.59 -0.69
CA VAL A 6 8.66 1.02 -0.93
C VAL A 6 7.62 2.08 -0.60
N PHE A 7 6.71 2.32 -1.53
CA PHE A 7 5.56 3.21 -1.36
C PHE A 7 4.33 2.40 -0.94
N LEU A 8 3.76 2.78 0.19
CA LEU A 8 2.64 2.11 0.83
C LEU A 8 1.45 3.06 0.88
N TYR A 9 0.31 2.61 0.35
CA TYR A 9 -0.89 3.44 0.19
C TYR A 9 -2.11 2.89 0.96
N GLY A 10 -1.92 1.80 1.72
CA GLY A 10 -3.02 1.05 2.33
C GLY A 10 -2.80 0.68 3.79
N THR A 11 -3.20 -0.54 4.15
CA THR A 11 -3.22 -1.08 5.52
C THR A 11 -1.85 -1.18 6.21
N LEU A 12 -0.77 -1.10 5.44
CA LEU A 12 0.61 -1.09 5.91
C LEU A 12 1.11 0.30 6.36
N ARG A 13 0.36 1.39 6.06
CA ARG A 13 0.66 2.74 6.55
C ARG A 13 0.53 2.84 8.06
N ARG A 14 1.20 3.83 8.67
CA ARG A 14 1.04 4.16 10.11
C ARG A 14 -0.43 4.45 10.41
N GLY A 15 -0.94 3.81 11.47
CA GLY A 15 -2.36 3.85 11.86
C GLY A 15 -3.23 2.78 11.20
N GLY A 16 -2.69 1.99 10.28
CA GLY A 16 -3.32 0.75 9.80
C GLY A 16 -3.01 -0.44 10.70
N ALA A 17 -3.89 -1.45 10.69
CA ALA A 17 -3.75 -2.67 11.51
C ALA A 17 -2.48 -3.49 11.20
N ARG A 18 -1.86 -3.29 10.03
CA ARG A 18 -0.64 -4.00 9.60
C ARG A 18 0.57 -3.07 9.50
N ALA A 19 0.59 -1.98 10.25
CA ALA A 19 1.62 -0.94 10.18
C ALA A 19 3.04 -1.53 10.07
N MET A 20 3.79 -1.11 9.04
CA MET A 20 5.15 -1.57 8.77
C MET A 20 6.05 -1.52 10.00
N SER A 21 5.94 -0.45 10.79
CA SER A 21 6.75 -0.25 11.99
C SER A 21 6.54 -1.31 13.06
N MET A 22 5.36 -1.94 13.12
CA MET A 22 5.09 -3.03 14.07
C MET A 22 5.61 -4.37 13.57
N ARG A 23 5.50 -4.62 12.26
CA ARG A 23 5.78 -5.93 11.65
C ARG A 23 7.23 -6.07 11.20
N PHE A 24 7.86 -4.94 10.86
CA PHE A 24 9.24 -4.83 10.41
C PHE A 24 9.93 -3.66 11.12
N PRO A 25 10.41 -3.86 12.36
CA PRO A 25 11.05 -2.79 13.15
C PRO A 25 12.32 -2.24 12.49
N ASN A 26 12.94 -3.00 11.57
CA ASN A 26 14.08 -2.57 10.78
C ASN A 26 13.71 -1.70 9.56
N SER A 27 12.42 -1.54 9.27
CA SER A 27 11.95 -0.60 8.26
C SER A 27 12.06 0.84 8.76
N LYS A 28 12.50 1.74 7.89
CA LYS A 28 12.68 3.14 8.22
C LYS A 28 11.69 3.99 7.45
N PHE A 29 10.83 4.72 8.15
CA PHE A 29 10.00 5.73 7.53
C PHE A 29 10.86 6.85 6.95
N ILE A 30 10.63 7.21 5.68
CA ILE A 30 11.36 8.25 4.96
C ILE A 30 10.54 9.53 4.87
N ALA A 31 9.32 9.44 4.33
CA ALA A 31 8.46 10.60 4.10
C ALA A 31 7.03 10.18 3.75
N ASP A 32 6.09 11.11 3.97
CA ASP A 32 4.77 11.06 3.35
C ASP A 32 4.93 11.43 1.87
N ALA A 33 4.29 10.67 0.98
CA ALA A 33 4.43 10.86 -0.45
C ALA A 33 3.09 10.71 -1.18
N LYS A 34 3.07 11.15 -2.43
CA LYS A 34 1.92 11.00 -3.31
C LYS A 34 2.38 10.46 -4.67
N VAL A 35 1.55 9.61 -5.26
CA VAL A 35 1.75 9.09 -6.63
C VAL A 35 0.54 9.43 -7.47
N SER A 36 0.76 9.69 -8.76
CA SER A 36 -0.33 9.84 -9.72
C SER A 36 -0.96 8.48 -10.00
N GLY A 37 -2.25 8.39 -9.75
CA GLY A 37 -2.99 7.15 -9.88
C GLY A 37 -4.37 7.22 -9.24
N SER A 38 -5.14 6.18 -9.49
CA SER A 38 -6.47 6.02 -8.93
C SER A 38 -6.44 4.94 -7.86
N LEU A 39 -6.96 5.28 -6.69
CA LEU A 39 -7.12 4.33 -5.60
C LEU A 39 -8.50 3.69 -5.66
N TYR A 40 -8.56 2.38 -5.58
CA TYR A 40 -9.80 1.61 -5.58
C TYR A 40 -9.95 0.84 -4.28
N ASP A 41 -11.18 0.70 -3.86
CA ASP A 41 -11.57 -0.24 -2.83
C ASP A 41 -11.87 -1.59 -3.45
N LEU A 42 -11.11 -2.61 -3.06
CA LEU A 42 -11.28 -4.01 -3.48
C LEU A 42 -11.96 -4.86 -2.38
N GLY A 43 -12.51 -4.21 -1.34
CA GLY A 43 -13.13 -4.84 -0.19
C GLY A 43 -12.20 -4.83 1.02
N ALA A 44 -11.39 -5.88 1.17
CA ALA A 44 -10.49 -6.05 2.32
C ALA A 44 -9.23 -5.14 2.26
N TYR A 45 -8.84 -4.73 1.06
CA TYR A 45 -7.62 -3.96 0.82
C TYR A 45 -7.81 -2.95 -0.32
N PRO A 46 -7.01 -1.87 -0.34
CA PRO A 46 -7.01 -0.93 -1.44
C PRO A 46 -6.20 -1.47 -2.62
N GLY A 47 -6.60 -1.10 -3.83
CA GLY A 47 -5.82 -1.29 -5.04
C GLY A 47 -5.43 0.03 -5.68
N LEU A 48 -4.13 0.29 -5.80
CA LEU A 48 -3.63 1.42 -6.58
C LEU A 48 -3.47 1.00 -8.04
N LEU A 49 -4.07 1.76 -8.96
CA LEU A 49 -3.72 1.69 -10.37
C LEU A 49 -3.00 2.98 -10.78
N LEU A 50 -1.75 2.84 -11.23
CA LEU A 50 -0.98 3.98 -11.74
C LEU A 50 -1.64 4.53 -13.00
N SER A 51 -1.87 5.84 -13.02
CA SER A 51 -2.51 6.53 -14.14
C SER A 51 -1.99 7.94 -14.26
N GLU A 52 -1.99 8.47 -15.49
CA GLU A 52 -1.62 9.87 -15.76
C GLU A 52 -2.77 10.85 -15.50
N LEU A 53 -3.97 10.35 -15.18
CA LEU A 53 -5.12 11.18 -14.81
C LEU A 53 -4.85 11.92 -13.50
N ASN A 54 -5.44 13.11 -13.33
CA ASN A 54 -5.25 14.06 -12.22
C ASN A 54 -5.63 13.56 -10.80
N SER A 55 -5.67 12.24 -10.57
CA SER A 55 -5.88 11.63 -9.27
C SER A 55 -4.53 11.42 -8.58
N LEU A 56 -4.49 11.72 -7.28
CA LEU A 56 -3.30 11.53 -6.45
C LEU A 56 -3.64 10.56 -5.33
N VAL A 57 -2.80 9.55 -5.14
CA VAL A 57 -2.92 8.62 -4.02
C VAL A 57 -1.93 9.00 -2.94
N ILE A 58 -2.44 9.10 -1.71
CA ILE A 58 -1.69 9.45 -0.52
C ILE A 58 -1.12 8.19 0.10
N GLY A 59 0.20 8.20 0.33
CA GLY A 59 0.90 7.08 0.94
C GLY A 59 2.12 7.52 1.73
N GLU A 60 2.87 6.52 2.16
CA GLU A 60 4.11 6.67 2.92
C GLU A 60 5.23 5.91 2.23
N VAL A 61 6.45 6.41 2.36
CA VAL A 61 7.64 5.77 1.82
C VAL A 61 8.47 5.20 2.95
N TYR A 62 8.79 3.93 2.83
CA TYR A 62 9.68 3.22 3.75
C TYR A 62 10.92 2.76 3.03
N GLU A 63 12.05 2.89 3.71
CA GLU A 63 13.29 2.20 3.34
C GLU A 63 13.32 0.84 4.03
N VAL A 64 13.48 -0.20 3.22
CA VAL A 64 13.54 -1.60 3.64
C VAL A 64 14.78 -2.26 3.07
N ASP A 65 15.26 -3.32 3.72
CA ASP A 65 16.31 -4.18 3.17
C ASP A 65 15.73 -5.32 2.32
N ASP A 66 16.61 -6.06 1.64
CA ASP A 66 16.24 -7.18 0.77
C ASP A 66 15.40 -8.25 1.49
N GLU A 67 15.60 -8.48 2.79
CA GLU A 67 14.84 -9.50 3.55
C GLU A 67 13.40 -9.06 3.75
N ILE A 68 13.18 -7.80 4.14
CA ILE A 68 11.85 -7.23 4.30
C ILE A 68 11.14 -7.16 2.94
N LEU A 69 11.85 -6.76 1.88
CA LEU A 69 11.27 -6.69 0.53
C LEU A 69 10.75 -8.06 0.08
N ASN A 70 11.51 -9.14 0.29
CA ASN A 70 11.06 -10.49 -0.04
C ASN A 70 9.82 -10.89 0.78
N LYS A 71 9.78 -10.58 2.08
CA LYS A 71 8.59 -10.87 2.92
C LYS A 71 7.35 -10.09 2.46
N LEU A 72 7.52 -8.87 1.97
CA LEU A 72 6.43 -8.11 1.35
C LEU A 72 5.99 -8.76 0.04
N ASP A 73 6.94 -9.18 -0.80
CA ASP A 73 6.63 -9.89 -2.04
C ASP A 73 5.83 -11.18 -1.76
N ASP A 74 6.19 -11.99 -0.77
CA ASP A 74 5.44 -13.19 -0.36
C ASP A 74 4.00 -12.87 0.11
N MET A 75 3.86 -11.81 0.90
CA MET A 75 2.56 -11.38 1.44
C MET A 75 1.62 -10.87 0.34
N GLU A 76 2.15 -10.05 -0.57
CA GLU A 76 1.37 -9.37 -1.62
C GLU A 76 1.11 -10.31 -2.82
N ALA A 77 2.03 -11.23 -3.13
CA ALA A 77 1.83 -12.26 -4.15
C ALA A 77 0.62 -13.17 -3.83
N SER A 78 0.35 -13.40 -2.53
CA SER A 78 -0.84 -14.14 -2.08
C SER A 78 -2.17 -13.43 -2.38
N SER A 79 -2.12 -12.15 -2.75
CA SER A 79 -3.28 -11.32 -3.08
C SER A 79 -3.28 -10.84 -4.54
N ASP A 80 -2.50 -11.48 -5.43
CA ASP A 80 -2.39 -11.11 -6.86
C ASP A 80 -1.90 -9.67 -7.11
N TYR A 81 -0.99 -9.18 -6.26
CA TYR A 81 -0.28 -7.92 -6.46
C TYR A 81 1.11 -8.19 -7.02
N TRP A 82 1.54 -7.33 -7.95
CA TRP A 82 2.92 -7.30 -8.41
C TRP A 82 3.61 -6.00 -8.02
N ARG A 83 4.91 -6.08 -7.76
CA ARG A 83 5.73 -4.89 -7.55
C ARG A 83 6.00 -4.19 -8.88
N LYS A 84 5.89 -2.87 -8.87
CA LYS A 84 6.21 -1.98 -9.99
C LYS A 84 7.04 -0.82 -9.49
N GLN A 85 7.97 -0.35 -10.31
CA GLN A 85 8.73 0.85 -9.97
C GLN A 85 7.96 2.09 -10.39
N VAL A 86 7.85 3.03 -9.46
CA VAL A 86 7.26 4.35 -9.71
C VAL A 86 8.25 5.42 -9.25
N GLU A 87 8.33 6.51 -10.01
CA GLU A 87 9.04 7.70 -9.57
C GLU A 87 8.13 8.54 -8.67
N ILE A 88 8.55 8.70 -7.42
CA ILE A 88 7.93 9.61 -6.47
C ILE A 88 8.76 10.89 -6.37
N SER A 89 8.05 12.01 -6.19
CA SER A 89 8.68 13.28 -5.86
C SER A 89 8.77 13.41 -4.34
N LEU A 90 9.98 13.32 -3.80
CA LEU A 90 10.29 13.58 -2.41
C LEU A 90 10.99 14.95 -2.32
N ASP A 91 10.25 15.96 -1.90
CA ASP A 91 10.70 17.36 -1.85
C ASP A 91 11.28 17.82 -3.20
N THR A 92 12.61 17.94 -3.28
CA THR A 92 13.38 18.40 -4.45
C THR A 92 14.01 17.26 -5.25
N HIS A 93 13.87 16.01 -4.81
CA HIS A 93 14.49 14.86 -5.44
C HIS A 93 13.45 13.85 -5.90
N ARG A 94 13.57 13.39 -7.14
CA ARG A 94 12.86 12.20 -7.60
C ARG A 94 13.58 10.96 -7.08
N ARG A 95 12.81 10.01 -6.57
CA ARG A 95 13.30 8.70 -6.15
C ARG A 95 12.42 7.64 -6.77
N THR A 96 13.04 6.54 -7.19
CA THR A 96 12.32 5.36 -7.61
C THR A 96 11.98 4.53 -6.37
N CYS A 97 10.71 4.17 -6.22
CA CYS A 97 10.24 3.28 -5.18
C CYS A 97 9.43 2.14 -5.79
N TRP A 98 9.40 1.01 -5.09
CA TRP A 98 8.52 -0.10 -5.37
C TRP A 98 7.12 0.20 -4.87
N VAL A 99 6.12 -0.12 -5.67
CA VAL A 99 4.71 -0.08 -5.28
C VAL A 99 4.05 -1.37 -5.72
N TYR A 100 3.12 -1.88 -4.92
CA TYR A 100 2.35 -3.06 -5.25
C TYR A 100 1.10 -2.63 -6.01
N GLU A 101 0.93 -3.08 -7.24
CA GLU A 101 -0.24 -2.81 -8.08
C GLU A 101 -1.01 -4.13 -8.24
N PRO A 102 -2.32 -4.16 -7.92
CA PRO A 102 -3.12 -5.36 -8.14
C PRO A 102 -3.42 -5.53 -9.62
N ASN A 103 -3.66 -6.77 -10.02
CA ASN A 103 -4.21 -7.02 -11.34
C ASN A 103 -5.71 -6.64 -11.40
N PRO A 104 -6.11 -5.61 -12.16
CA PRO A 104 -7.52 -5.23 -12.27
C PRO A 104 -8.42 -6.34 -12.85
N GLU A 105 -7.87 -7.33 -13.56
CA GLU A 105 -8.68 -8.43 -14.11
C GLU A 105 -9.22 -9.37 -13.01
N PHE A 106 -8.55 -9.45 -11.86
CA PHE A 106 -8.94 -10.34 -10.76
C PHE A 106 -10.00 -9.73 -9.83
N TYR A 107 -10.31 -8.44 -10.00
CA TYR A 107 -11.25 -7.73 -9.13
C TYR A 107 -12.48 -7.24 -9.91
N SER A 108 -13.61 -7.92 -9.72
CA SER A 108 -14.88 -7.58 -10.38
C SER A 108 -15.57 -6.35 -9.76
N HIS A 109 -15.34 -6.09 -8.47
CA HIS A 109 -15.87 -4.94 -7.76
C HIS A 109 -14.73 -3.98 -7.43
N ARG A 110 -14.88 -2.72 -7.85
CA ARG A 110 -13.89 -1.66 -7.63
C ARG A 110 -14.64 -0.36 -7.43
N THR A 111 -14.62 0.15 -6.20
CA THR A 111 -15.15 1.48 -5.89
C THR A 111 -14.01 2.47 -5.92
N LEU A 112 -14.11 3.52 -6.75
CA LEU A 112 -13.08 4.56 -6.78
C LEU A 112 -13.11 5.35 -5.47
N ILE A 113 -11.95 5.46 -4.82
CA ILE A 113 -11.74 6.29 -3.64
C ILE A 113 -11.27 7.66 -4.12
N THR A 114 -12.20 8.61 -4.23
CA THR A 114 -11.93 9.94 -4.77
C THR A 114 -10.99 10.79 -3.91
N SER A 115 -10.89 10.50 -2.61
CA SER A 115 -9.94 11.17 -1.71
C SER A 115 -8.49 10.73 -1.96
N GLY A 116 -8.29 9.58 -2.62
CA GLY A 116 -6.96 8.98 -2.77
C GLY A 116 -6.31 8.54 -1.46
N ASP A 117 -7.05 8.54 -0.34
CA ASP A 117 -6.55 8.13 0.97
C ASP A 117 -7.36 6.96 1.53
N TRP A 118 -6.71 5.80 1.59
CA TRP A 118 -7.31 4.59 2.16
C TRP A 118 -7.65 4.74 3.65
N ILE A 119 -6.83 5.43 4.44
CA ILE A 119 -7.03 5.57 5.89
C ILE A 119 -8.21 6.49 6.18
N GLU A 120 -8.43 7.50 5.33
CA GLU A 120 -9.63 8.32 5.42
C GLU A 120 -10.88 7.52 5.03
N TYR A 121 -10.81 6.79 3.92
CA TYR A 121 -11.92 5.99 3.40
C TYR A 121 -12.27 4.79 4.31
N SER A 122 -11.29 4.14 4.92
CA SER A 122 -11.55 3.01 5.82
C SER A 122 -12.35 3.41 7.07
N LYS A 123 -12.26 4.68 7.49
CA LYS A 123 -13.07 5.22 8.60
C LYS A 123 -14.54 5.41 8.24
N THR A 124 -14.86 5.57 6.96
CA THR A 124 -16.25 5.72 6.50
C THR A 124 -16.91 4.36 6.26
N LYS A 125 -16.13 3.28 6.21
CA LYS A 125 -16.63 1.91 6.19
C LYS A 125 -17.17 1.51 7.56
N THR A 126 -18.49 1.48 7.69
CA THR A 126 -19.20 0.93 8.85
C THR A 126 -19.03 -0.59 8.98
N ASP A 127 -18.68 -1.27 7.89
CA ASP A 127 -18.49 -2.73 7.78
C ASP A 127 -17.00 -3.12 7.72
N TRP A 128 -16.12 -2.30 8.30
CA TRP A 128 -14.73 -2.70 8.50
C TRP A 128 -14.71 -3.74 9.64
N PRO A 129 -14.32 -5.01 9.41
CA PRO A 129 -14.03 -5.92 10.51
C PRO A 129 -12.76 -5.37 11.18
N GLY A 130 -12.95 -4.50 12.18
CA GLY A 130 -11.85 -4.06 13.04
C GLY A 130 -11.09 -5.29 13.53
N ASP A 131 -9.76 -5.24 13.42
CA ASP A 131 -8.78 -6.21 13.95
C ASP A 131 -9.04 -7.72 13.74
N THR A 132 -10.03 -8.14 12.94
CA THR A 132 -10.40 -9.55 12.80
C THR A 132 -10.26 -10.01 11.35
N TRP A 133 -9.16 -10.74 11.10
CA TRP A 133 -8.84 -11.35 9.82
C TRP A 133 -9.24 -12.83 9.81
N PRO A 134 -9.62 -13.41 8.66
CA PRO A 134 -10.05 -14.81 8.54
C PRO A 134 -8.94 -15.84 8.81
N ASP A 135 -7.68 -15.42 8.99
CA ASP A 135 -6.58 -16.29 9.44
C ASP A 135 -6.53 -16.46 10.97
N GLU A 136 -7.41 -15.76 11.71
CA GLU A 136 -7.55 -15.90 13.17
C GLU A 136 -8.72 -16.82 13.59
N THR A 137 -9.15 -17.74 12.72
CA THR A 137 -9.89 -18.92 13.19
C THR A 137 -8.93 -19.92 13.84
N GLN A 138 -8.67 -19.66 15.12
CA GLN A 138 -8.42 -20.57 16.25
C GLN A 138 -8.08 -22.05 15.96
N SER A 139 -6.93 -22.44 16.52
CA SER A 139 -6.68 -23.60 17.43
C SER A 139 -7.44 -24.91 17.24
#